data_AF-A0A094EDA1-F1
#
_entry.id   AF-A0A094EDA1-F1
#
_cell.length_a   1.000
_cell.length_b   1.000
_cell.length_c   1.000
_cell.angle_alpha   90.00
_cell.angle_beta   90.00
_cell.angle_gamma   90.00
#
_symmetry.space_group_name_H-M   'P 1'
#
loop_
_entity.id
_entity.type
_entity.pdbx_description
1 polymer ?
#
loop_
_entity_poly.entity_id
_entity_poly.type
_entity_poly.pdbx_seq_one_letter_code
_entity_poly.pdbx_strand_id
1 'polypeptide(L)'
;MKPPKKAPAKVAPPVLTGPAKLAEVARVIYELNRDLGKICMLPHQRDAALEQLKVYGRDSKDADPMFTNEGIETNTRHAFNSPSFTTSRCALRCLANAMLLNPSARARFVELHYEKKLCQRLKNWNQEDELLPSVVSLIHYDAVNLSLELEYIGPNLATFSDRDRMSLLPETSQNRIWRDITSGIEYMHAQNVTHLDIKPQNILLQEGGRAVLCDFDISVRGAKPVPCNAGTPWYVPPEHIFDGRRGREGDVWPFGGTMLIAEVTLHKEAHGKMLNWLREVRRAADAAPKNLSLVRSMLEPNPRKRITAAQLTIELAAQVSWKSSGSELVANLALLNI
;
A
#
# COMPACT_ATOMS: atom_id res chain seq x y z
N MET A 1 -4.98 37.85 24.90
CA MET A 1 -4.97 37.40 23.49
C MET A 1 -5.88 36.20 23.35
N LYS A 2 -6.94 36.26 22.52
CA LYS A 2 -7.77 35.09 22.21
C LYS A 2 -6.97 34.10 21.34
N PRO A 3 -7.09 32.78 21.56
CA PRO A 3 -6.41 31.80 20.71
C PRO A 3 -6.96 31.86 19.28
N PRO A 4 -6.13 31.56 18.26
CA PRO A 4 -6.57 31.61 16.87
C PRO A 4 -7.69 30.58 16.63
N LYS A 5 -8.76 31.02 15.97
CA LYS A 5 -9.85 30.14 15.54
C LYS A 5 -9.25 29.06 14.63
N LYS A 6 -9.40 27.78 15.03
CA LYS A 6 -9.05 26.63 14.17
C LYS A 6 -9.82 26.76 12.86
N ALA A 7 -9.10 26.69 11.73
CA ALA A 7 -9.72 26.57 10.43
C ALA A 7 -10.63 25.33 10.38
N PRO A 8 -11.79 25.40 9.71
CA PRO A 8 -12.69 24.26 9.61
C PRO A 8 -11.98 23.08 8.93
N ALA A 9 -12.11 21.89 9.50
CA ALA A 9 -11.59 20.65 8.92
C ALA A 9 -12.25 20.45 7.54
N LYS A 10 -11.43 20.30 6.48
CA LYS A 10 -11.92 19.89 5.16
C LYS A 10 -12.54 18.50 5.29
N VAL A 11 -13.87 18.42 5.22
CA VAL A 11 -14.60 17.15 5.13
C VAL A 11 -14.18 16.50 3.81
N ALA A 12 -13.65 15.27 3.87
CA ALA A 12 -13.30 14.53 2.67
C ALA A 12 -14.58 14.25 1.86
N PRO A 13 -14.59 14.49 0.54
CA PRO A 13 -15.76 14.22 -0.28
C PRO A 13 -16.13 12.73 -0.23
N PRO A 14 -17.44 12.40 -0.29
CA PRO A 14 -17.89 11.01 -0.26
C PRO A 14 -17.36 10.23 -1.46
N VAL A 15 -16.84 9.02 -1.22
CA VAL A 15 -16.38 8.12 -2.28
C VAL A 15 -17.59 7.53 -3.00
N LEU A 16 -17.81 7.96 -4.24
CA LEU A 16 -18.91 7.47 -5.08
C LEU A 16 -18.69 6.01 -5.51
N THR A 17 -19.79 5.29 -5.78
CA THR A 17 -19.79 3.90 -6.29
C THR A 17 -20.81 3.72 -7.40
N GLY A 18 -20.66 2.72 -8.26
CA GLY A 18 -21.64 2.39 -9.30
C GLY A 18 -21.74 3.47 -10.39
N PRO A 19 -22.94 3.68 -10.98
CA PRO A 19 -23.13 4.64 -12.07
C PRO A 19 -22.71 6.08 -11.72
N ALA A 20 -22.79 6.48 -10.45
CA ALA A 20 -22.37 7.79 -9.99
C ALA A 20 -20.83 7.96 -10.05
N LYS A 21 -20.08 6.90 -9.71
CA LYS A 21 -18.61 6.89 -9.85
C LYS A 21 -18.23 7.00 -11.32
N LEU A 22 -18.86 6.21 -12.18
CA LEU A 22 -18.60 6.20 -13.62
C LEU A 22 -18.82 7.57 -14.26
N ALA A 23 -19.97 8.20 -13.97
CA ALA A 23 -20.30 9.52 -14.49
C ALA A 23 -19.31 10.59 -14.01
N GLU A 24 -18.90 10.54 -12.75
CA GLU A 24 -17.98 11.52 -12.19
C GLU A 24 -16.55 11.33 -12.75
N VAL A 25 -16.07 10.09 -12.87
CA VAL A 25 -14.79 9.78 -13.49
C VAL A 25 -14.75 10.26 -14.95
N ALA A 26 -15.82 10.01 -15.71
CA ALA A 26 -15.94 10.49 -17.09
C ALA A 26 -15.89 12.03 -17.17
N ARG A 27 -16.60 12.72 -16.28
CA ARG A 27 -16.61 14.19 -16.18
C ARG A 27 -15.21 14.74 -15.90
N VAL A 28 -14.51 14.15 -14.94
CA VAL A 28 -13.16 14.59 -14.53
C VAL A 28 -12.15 14.39 -15.66
N ILE A 29 -12.14 13.23 -16.33
CA ILE A 29 -11.26 12.98 -17.49
C ILE A 29 -11.55 13.99 -18.61
N TYR A 30 -12.82 14.25 -18.91
CA TYR A 30 -13.22 15.23 -19.92
C TYR A 30 -12.70 16.64 -19.61
N GLU A 31 -12.82 17.10 -18.35
CA GLU A 31 -12.32 18.41 -17.94
C GLU A 31 -10.81 18.51 -18.03
N LEU A 32 -10.10 17.49 -17.58
CA LEU A 32 -8.64 17.41 -17.66
C LEU A 32 -8.15 17.40 -19.12
N ASN A 33 -8.85 16.69 -20.02
CA ASN A 33 -8.52 16.69 -21.44
C ASN A 33 -8.76 18.07 -22.06
N ARG A 34 -9.92 18.68 -21.80
CA ARG A 34 -10.23 20.03 -22.28
C ARG A 34 -9.17 21.05 -21.85
N ASP A 35 -8.67 20.94 -20.62
CA ASP A 35 -7.61 21.79 -20.08
C ASP A 35 -6.26 21.64 -20.81
N LEU A 36 -5.96 20.46 -21.37
CA LEU A 36 -4.77 20.25 -22.21
C LEU A 36 -4.87 20.94 -23.57
N GLY A 37 -6.08 21.05 -24.13
CA GLY A 37 -6.33 21.73 -25.41
C GLY A 37 -6.43 23.24 -25.25
N LYS A 38 -7.07 23.71 -24.17
CA LYS A 38 -7.21 25.12 -23.82
C LYS A 38 -7.15 25.24 -22.30
N ILE A 39 -6.11 25.89 -21.79
CA ILE A 39 -5.95 26.14 -20.35
C ILE A 39 -7.22 26.81 -19.82
N CYS A 40 -8.01 26.05 -19.06
CA CYS A 40 -9.33 26.45 -18.56
C CYS A 40 -9.51 26.11 -17.08
N MET A 41 -8.56 25.40 -16.47
CA MET A 41 -8.51 25.11 -15.05
C MET A 41 -7.39 25.90 -14.37
N LEU A 42 -7.68 26.41 -13.18
CA LEU A 42 -6.66 26.94 -12.29
C LEU A 42 -5.81 25.78 -11.72
N PRO A 43 -4.54 26.00 -11.33
CA PRO A 43 -3.67 24.93 -10.82
C PRO A 43 -4.31 24.10 -9.69
N HIS A 44 -4.93 24.76 -8.71
CA HIS A 44 -5.59 24.08 -7.60
C HIS A 44 -6.83 23.26 -8.01
N GLN A 45 -7.53 23.64 -9.09
CA GLN A 45 -8.66 22.89 -9.62
C GLN A 45 -8.17 21.62 -10.30
N ARG A 46 -7.07 21.73 -11.06
CA ARG A 46 -6.42 20.60 -11.70
C ARG A 46 -5.88 19.60 -10.67
N ASP A 47 -5.23 20.10 -9.62
CA ASP A 47 -4.72 19.28 -8.53
C ASP A 47 -5.86 18.54 -7.81
N ALA A 48 -6.98 19.23 -7.51
CA ALA A 48 -8.14 18.62 -6.87
C ALA A 48 -8.79 17.53 -7.76
N ALA A 49 -8.91 17.79 -9.07
CA ALA A 49 -9.45 16.83 -10.03
C ALA A 49 -8.58 15.56 -10.11
N LEU A 50 -7.25 15.70 -10.18
CA LEU A 50 -6.32 14.57 -10.22
C LEU A 50 -6.26 13.82 -8.89
N GLU A 51 -6.38 14.49 -7.75
CA GLU A 51 -6.48 13.84 -6.44
C GLU A 51 -7.75 13.01 -6.30
N GLN A 52 -8.88 13.52 -6.81
CA GLN A 52 -10.13 12.77 -6.86
C GLN A 52 -10.01 11.56 -7.79
N LEU A 53 -9.41 11.76 -8.97
CA LEU A 53 -9.19 10.71 -9.95
C LEU A 53 -8.26 9.60 -9.41
N LYS A 54 -7.20 9.97 -8.67
CA LYS A 54 -6.32 9.02 -7.96
C LYS A 54 -7.12 8.11 -7.03
N VAL A 55 -8.04 8.67 -6.23
CA VAL A 55 -8.86 7.90 -5.29
C VAL A 55 -9.76 6.92 -6.03
N TYR A 56 -10.42 7.35 -7.12
CA TYR A 56 -11.26 6.47 -7.92
C TYR A 56 -10.48 5.40 -8.68
N GLY A 57 -9.26 5.73 -9.12
CA GLY A 57 -8.37 4.81 -9.81
C GLY A 57 -7.76 3.71 -8.95
N ARG A 58 -8.03 3.65 -7.64
CA ARG A 58 -7.62 2.52 -6.79
C ARG A 58 -8.39 1.24 -7.06
N ASP A 59 -9.53 1.33 -7.75
CA ASP A 59 -10.38 0.22 -8.12
C ASP A 59 -10.91 0.46 -9.55
N SER A 60 -10.72 -0.53 -10.43
CA SER A 60 -11.14 -0.45 -11.83
C SER A 60 -12.66 -0.45 -12.01
N LYS A 61 -13.40 -0.97 -11.03
CA LYS A 61 -14.87 -1.03 -11.09
C LYS A 61 -15.47 0.37 -11.20
N ASP A 62 -16.32 0.58 -12.21
CA ASP A 62 -16.99 1.86 -12.52
C ASP A 62 -16.02 3.04 -12.74
N ALA A 63 -14.78 2.76 -13.17
CA ALA A 63 -13.75 3.77 -13.45
C ALA A 63 -13.19 3.67 -14.88
N ASP A 64 -13.90 2.98 -15.78
CA ASP A 64 -13.50 2.70 -17.16
C ASP A 64 -12.88 3.90 -17.92
N PRO A 65 -13.41 5.14 -17.83
CA PRO A 65 -12.86 6.28 -18.58
C PRO A 65 -11.38 6.54 -18.29
N MET A 66 -10.89 6.23 -17.08
CA MET A 66 -9.47 6.37 -16.72
C MET A 66 -8.56 5.45 -17.52
N PHE A 67 -9.06 4.28 -17.91
CA PHE A 67 -8.28 3.22 -18.52
C PHE A 67 -8.45 3.17 -20.05
N THR A 68 -9.23 4.11 -20.62
CA THR A 68 -9.34 4.31 -22.07
C THR A 68 -8.08 4.96 -22.64
N ASN A 69 -7.84 4.82 -23.95
CA ASN A 69 -6.69 5.45 -24.61
C ASN A 69 -6.62 6.96 -24.37
N GLU A 70 -7.78 7.63 -24.37
CA GLU A 70 -7.90 9.05 -24.09
C GLU A 70 -7.59 9.39 -22.63
N GLY A 71 -8.08 8.57 -21.68
CA GLY A 71 -7.79 8.73 -20.26
C GLY A 71 -6.30 8.58 -19.94
N ILE A 72 -5.66 7.56 -20.51
CA ILE A 72 -4.21 7.33 -20.35
C ILE A 72 -3.41 8.48 -20.94
N GLU A 73 -3.77 8.95 -22.13
CA GLU A 73 -3.11 10.08 -22.77
C GLU A 73 -3.25 11.36 -21.97
N THR A 74 -4.47 11.63 -21.47
CA THR A 74 -4.76 12.80 -20.64
C THR A 74 -3.90 12.81 -19.38
N ASN A 75 -3.86 11.69 -18.65
CA ASN A 75 -3.06 11.54 -17.44
C ASN A 75 -1.56 11.65 -17.76
N THR A 76 -1.09 11.04 -18.85
CA THR A 76 0.32 11.09 -19.27
C THR A 76 0.76 12.52 -19.59
N ARG A 77 -0.07 13.29 -20.31
CA ARG A 77 0.25 14.67 -20.65
C ARG A 77 0.31 15.57 -19.42
N HIS A 78 -0.61 15.42 -18.47
CA HIS A 78 -0.54 16.15 -17.19
C HIS A 78 0.66 15.71 -16.35
N ALA A 79 1.00 14.43 -16.36
CA ALA A 79 2.13 13.86 -15.64
C ALA A 79 3.48 14.46 -16.09
N PHE A 80 3.69 14.63 -17.39
CA PHE A 80 5.02 14.97 -17.91
C PHE A 80 5.15 16.38 -18.50
N ASN A 81 4.04 17.05 -18.82
CA ASN A 81 4.08 18.38 -19.45
C ASN A 81 3.53 19.49 -18.55
N SER A 82 2.95 19.17 -17.39
CA SER A 82 2.49 20.20 -16.47
C SER A 82 3.67 20.98 -15.88
N PRO A 83 3.63 22.33 -15.84
CA PRO A 83 4.64 23.14 -15.17
C PRO A 83 4.52 23.06 -13.64
N SER A 84 3.39 22.57 -13.11
CA SER A 84 3.18 22.38 -11.67
C SER A 84 3.66 21.00 -11.24
N PHE A 85 4.60 20.96 -10.29
CA PHE A 85 5.08 19.72 -9.68
C PHE A 85 3.94 18.95 -9.00
N THR A 86 3.03 19.64 -8.30
CA THR A 86 1.88 19.01 -7.63
C THR A 86 0.97 18.32 -8.63
N THR A 87 0.60 19.01 -9.72
CA THR A 87 -0.22 18.44 -10.78
C THR A 87 0.46 17.23 -11.40
N SER A 88 1.73 17.39 -11.78
CA SER A 88 2.54 16.33 -12.39
C SER A 88 2.55 15.08 -11.51
N ARG A 89 2.77 15.24 -10.20
CA ARG A 89 2.73 14.15 -9.21
C ARG A 89 1.36 13.48 -9.13
N CYS A 90 0.27 14.24 -9.04
CA CYS A 90 -1.08 13.67 -8.94
C CYS A 90 -1.46 12.88 -10.21
N ALA A 91 -1.07 13.37 -11.38
CA ALA A 91 -1.28 12.69 -12.66
C ALA A 91 -0.44 11.42 -12.80
N LEU A 92 0.81 11.44 -12.32
CA LEU A 92 1.66 10.25 -12.26
C LEU A 92 1.03 9.12 -11.43
N ARG A 93 0.36 9.47 -10.31
CA ARG A 93 -0.35 8.49 -9.48
C ARG A 93 -1.57 7.90 -10.19
N CYS A 94 -2.34 8.73 -10.91
CA CYS A 94 -3.44 8.24 -11.73
C CYS A 94 -2.95 7.28 -12.83
N LEU A 95 -1.83 7.62 -13.47
CA LEU A 95 -1.20 6.78 -14.50
C LEU A 95 -0.66 5.47 -13.91
N ALA A 96 -0.02 5.50 -12.74
CA ALA A 96 0.47 4.31 -12.05
C ALA A 96 -0.68 3.34 -11.73
N ASN A 97 -1.77 3.85 -11.14
CA ASN A 97 -2.99 3.08 -10.89
C ASN A 97 -3.55 2.46 -12.19
N ALA A 98 -3.57 3.23 -13.27
CA ALA A 98 -4.04 2.76 -14.56
C ALA A 98 -3.20 1.61 -15.12
N MET A 99 -1.86 1.73 -15.05
CA MET A 99 -0.92 0.70 -15.50
C MET A 99 -0.90 -0.55 -14.62
N LEU A 100 -1.22 -0.40 -13.32
CA LEU A 100 -1.35 -1.51 -12.37
C LEU A 100 -2.59 -2.35 -12.65
N LEU A 101 -3.74 -1.67 -12.78
CA LEU A 101 -5.04 -2.33 -12.88
C LEU A 101 -5.36 -2.78 -14.31
N ASN A 102 -4.79 -2.13 -15.33
CA ASN A 102 -5.06 -2.45 -16.72
C ASN A 102 -3.76 -2.63 -17.54
N PRO A 103 -3.44 -3.86 -17.98
CA PRO A 103 -2.33 -4.12 -18.89
C PRO A 103 -2.31 -3.30 -20.18
N SER A 104 -3.47 -2.99 -20.78
CA SER A 104 -3.52 -2.21 -22.02
C SER A 104 -3.06 -0.77 -21.83
N ALA A 105 -3.17 -0.22 -20.61
CA ALA A 105 -2.66 1.11 -20.28
C ALA A 105 -1.14 1.20 -20.42
N ARG A 106 -0.42 0.08 -20.19
CA ARG A 106 1.05 0.03 -20.37
C ARG A 106 1.43 0.17 -21.83
N ALA A 107 0.77 -0.61 -22.71
CA ALA A 107 0.96 -0.52 -24.14
C ALA A 107 0.67 0.90 -24.64
N ARG A 108 -0.45 1.48 -24.21
CA ARG A 108 -0.81 2.85 -24.58
C ARG A 108 0.21 3.88 -24.10
N PHE A 109 0.75 3.75 -22.88
CA PHE A 109 1.78 4.67 -22.39
C PHE A 109 3.04 4.66 -23.28
N VAL A 110 3.46 3.47 -23.72
CA VAL A 110 4.62 3.33 -24.60
C VAL A 110 4.38 3.93 -25.98
N GLU A 111 3.18 3.75 -26.54
CA GLU A 111 2.77 4.38 -27.81
C GLU A 111 2.83 5.92 -27.75
N LEU A 112 2.75 6.52 -26.57
CA LEU A 112 2.80 7.98 -26.40
C LEU A 112 4.23 8.56 -26.41
N HIS A 113 5.26 7.71 -26.42
CA HIS A 113 6.68 8.10 -26.50
C HIS A 113 7.19 8.96 -25.30
N TYR A 114 6.67 8.73 -24.10
CA TYR A 114 7.08 9.44 -22.87
C TYR A 114 8.15 8.72 -22.03
N GLU A 115 8.63 7.55 -22.47
CA GLU A 115 9.59 6.72 -21.76
C GLU A 115 10.87 7.47 -21.38
N LYS A 116 11.42 8.30 -22.28
CA LYS A 116 12.63 9.08 -22.00
C LYS A 116 12.42 10.10 -20.89
N LYS A 117 11.28 10.78 -20.88
CA LYS A 117 10.92 11.75 -19.85
C LYS A 117 10.70 11.05 -18.51
N LEU A 118 10.06 9.88 -18.52
CA LEU A 118 9.91 9.05 -17.32
C LEU A 118 11.27 8.63 -16.76
N CYS A 119 12.17 8.09 -17.58
CA CYS A 119 13.51 7.70 -17.17
C CYS A 119 14.34 8.87 -16.62
N GLN A 120 14.29 10.05 -17.26
CA GLN A 120 14.97 11.26 -16.77
C GLN A 120 14.41 11.70 -15.41
N ARG A 121 13.11 11.61 -15.22
CA ARG A 121 12.46 11.98 -13.96
C ARG A 121 12.80 11.00 -12.84
N LEU A 122 12.90 9.70 -13.15
CA LEU A 122 13.36 8.66 -12.20
C LEU A 122 14.84 8.83 -11.81
N LYS A 123 15.70 9.29 -12.74
CA LYS A 123 17.12 9.56 -12.44
C LYS A 123 17.34 10.70 -11.45
N ASN A 124 16.47 11.70 -11.47
CA ASN A 124 16.57 12.90 -10.62
C ASN A 124 15.56 12.87 -9.45
N TRP A 125 15.18 11.67 -9.01
CA TRP A 125 14.13 11.43 -8.03
C TRP A 125 14.44 12.07 -6.66
N ASN A 126 13.43 12.68 -6.04
CA ASN A 126 13.50 13.23 -4.69
C ASN A 126 12.40 12.67 -3.77
N GLN A 127 12.59 12.81 -2.46
CA GLN A 127 11.69 12.25 -1.44
C GLN A 127 10.27 12.87 -1.43
N GLU A 128 10.07 14.02 -2.09
CA GLU A 128 8.75 14.64 -2.24
C GLU A 128 7.95 14.08 -3.44
N ASP A 129 8.59 13.31 -4.33
CA ASP A 129 7.96 12.54 -5.39
C ASP A 129 7.45 11.17 -4.88
N GLU A 130 6.82 11.15 -3.70
CA GLU A 130 6.22 9.96 -3.08
C GLU A 130 5.49 9.10 -4.14
N LEU A 131 5.99 7.87 -4.32
CA LEU A 131 5.26 6.72 -4.89
C LEU A 131 5.02 6.67 -6.41
N LEU A 132 6.08 6.70 -7.20
CA LEU A 132 6.15 5.89 -8.43
C LEU A 132 6.74 4.48 -8.21
N PRO A 133 7.72 4.26 -7.30
CA PRO A 133 8.35 2.94 -7.16
C PRO A 133 7.46 1.83 -6.57
N SER A 134 6.35 2.14 -5.89
CA SER A 134 5.52 1.09 -5.26
C SER A 134 4.49 0.45 -6.18
N VAL A 135 4.43 0.88 -7.45
CA VAL A 135 3.61 0.28 -8.51
C VAL A 135 4.42 0.01 -9.78
N VAL A 136 5.60 0.63 -9.91
CA VAL A 136 6.47 0.53 -11.07
C VAL A 136 7.90 0.27 -10.62
N SER A 137 8.23 -1.01 -10.41
CA SER A 137 9.62 -1.45 -10.53
C SER A 137 9.94 -1.55 -12.02
N LEU A 138 10.62 -0.55 -12.55
CA LEU A 138 11.10 -0.51 -13.93
C LEU A 138 12.31 -1.45 -14.05
N ILE A 139 12.15 -2.63 -14.65
CA ILE A 139 13.26 -3.61 -14.76
C ILE A 139 14.09 -3.41 -16.02
N HIS A 140 13.48 -3.10 -17.17
CA HIS A 140 14.22 -2.93 -18.42
C HIS A 140 13.49 -2.07 -19.45
N TYR A 141 14.26 -1.39 -20.30
CA TYR A 141 13.79 -0.70 -21.51
C TYR A 141 14.54 -1.27 -22.71
N ASP A 142 13.85 -2.03 -23.57
CA ASP A 142 14.39 -2.47 -24.85
C ASP A 142 14.00 -1.47 -25.94
N ALA A 143 14.98 -0.70 -26.39
CA ALA A 143 14.81 0.32 -27.42
C ALA A 143 14.52 -0.24 -28.83
N VAL A 144 14.77 -1.54 -29.06
CA VAL A 144 14.55 -2.19 -30.36
C VAL A 144 13.11 -2.66 -30.51
N ASN A 145 12.49 -3.10 -29.41
CA ASN A 145 11.14 -3.68 -29.42
C ASN A 145 10.04 -2.75 -28.86
N LEU A 146 10.38 -1.53 -28.42
CA LEU A 146 9.43 -0.60 -27.78
C LEU A 146 8.63 -1.30 -26.66
N SER A 147 9.31 -2.03 -25.77
CA SER A 147 8.67 -2.67 -24.61
C SER A 147 9.07 -1.95 -23.31
N LEU A 148 8.08 -1.73 -22.45
CA LEU A 148 8.26 -1.23 -21.10
C LEU A 148 7.82 -2.35 -20.14
N GLU A 149 8.80 -3.05 -19.59
CA GLU A 149 8.55 -4.15 -18.67
C GLU A 149 8.34 -3.59 -17.26
N LEU A 150 7.06 -3.46 -16.88
CA LEU A 150 6.64 -3.29 -15.50
C LEU A 150 6.61 -4.67 -14.85
N GLU A 151 7.34 -4.85 -13.76
CA GLU A 151 7.17 -6.05 -12.95
C GLU A 151 5.79 -6.01 -12.31
N TYR A 152 4.85 -6.78 -12.87
CA TYR A 152 3.68 -7.20 -12.11
C TYR A 152 4.21 -8.10 -11.00
N ILE A 153 4.32 -7.54 -9.79
CA ILE A 153 4.82 -8.29 -8.65
C ILE A 153 3.86 -9.44 -8.40
N GLY A 154 2.57 -9.15 -8.23
CA GLY A 154 1.54 -10.17 -8.14
C GLY A 154 0.33 -9.70 -7.34
N PRO A 155 -0.59 -10.62 -7.01
CA PRO A 155 -1.76 -10.31 -6.20
C PRO A 155 -1.39 -9.85 -4.78
N ASN A 156 -2.28 -9.11 -4.13
CA ASN A 156 -2.11 -8.75 -2.72
C ASN A 156 -2.51 -9.90 -1.77
N LEU A 157 -1.97 -9.91 -0.56
CA LEU A 157 -2.19 -10.97 0.42
C LEU A 157 -3.68 -11.20 0.75
N ALA A 158 -4.52 -10.14 0.66
CA ALA A 158 -5.96 -10.25 0.92
C ALA A 158 -6.70 -11.13 -0.09
N THR A 159 -6.14 -11.41 -1.27
CA THR A 159 -6.76 -12.32 -2.25
C THR A 159 -6.69 -13.78 -1.82
N PHE A 160 -5.80 -14.13 -0.90
CA PHE A 160 -5.58 -15.50 -0.42
C PHE A 160 -6.22 -15.73 0.94
N SER A 161 -7.42 -15.17 1.15
CA SER A 161 -8.19 -15.39 2.37
C SER A 161 -9.58 -15.93 2.06
N ASP A 162 -10.11 -16.78 2.94
CA ASP A 162 -11.46 -17.33 2.82
C ASP A 162 -12.56 -16.33 3.26
N ARG A 163 -13.81 -16.80 3.34
CA ARG A 163 -14.97 -15.98 3.76
C ARG A 163 -14.88 -15.49 5.20
N ASP A 164 -14.09 -16.14 6.03
CA ASP A 164 -13.83 -15.81 7.42
C ASP A 164 -12.46 -15.11 7.62
N ARG A 165 -11.83 -14.75 6.49
CA ARG A 165 -10.57 -14.03 6.36
C ARG A 165 -9.35 -14.82 6.82
N MET A 166 -9.46 -16.14 6.95
CA MET A 166 -8.33 -17.01 7.25
C MET A 166 -7.49 -17.23 6.00
N SER A 167 -6.18 -17.40 6.20
CA SER A 167 -5.24 -17.60 5.09
C SER A 167 -5.47 -18.94 4.40
N LEU A 168 -5.52 -18.90 3.07
CA LEU A 168 -5.54 -20.07 2.20
C LEU A 168 -4.12 -20.55 1.84
N LEU A 169 -3.09 -19.84 2.31
CA LEU A 169 -1.68 -20.15 2.02
C LEU A 169 -1.11 -21.18 3.00
N PRO A 170 -0.24 -22.09 2.55
CA PRO A 170 0.49 -23.00 3.44
C PRO A 170 1.33 -22.24 4.48
N GLU A 171 1.48 -22.82 5.68
CA GLU A 171 2.27 -22.22 6.79
C GLU A 171 3.69 -21.82 6.36
N THR A 172 4.33 -22.63 5.51
CA THR A 172 5.67 -22.35 4.97
C THR A 172 5.72 -21.08 4.13
N SER A 173 4.71 -20.83 3.30
CA SER A 173 4.57 -19.61 2.52
C SER A 173 4.29 -18.41 3.42
N GLN A 174 3.41 -18.56 4.41
CA GLN A 174 3.11 -17.51 5.38
C GLN A 174 4.36 -17.07 6.16
N ASN A 175 5.16 -18.02 6.65
CA ASN A 175 6.40 -17.74 7.37
C ASN A 175 7.41 -16.96 6.51
N ARG A 176 7.50 -17.27 5.21
CA ARG A 176 8.34 -16.50 4.27
C ARG A 176 7.83 -15.07 4.11
N ILE A 177 6.52 -14.90 3.89
CA ILE A 177 5.87 -13.59 3.79
C ILE A 177 6.11 -12.77 5.06
N TRP A 178 5.95 -13.36 6.24
CA TRP A 178 6.17 -12.67 7.50
C TRP A 178 7.60 -12.16 7.66
N ARG A 179 8.59 -12.95 7.24
CA ARG A 179 10.00 -12.53 7.25
C ARG A 179 10.27 -11.39 6.28
N ASP A 180 9.78 -11.48 5.06
CA ASP A 180 10.01 -10.46 4.03
C ASP A 180 9.39 -9.11 4.45
N ILE A 181 8.16 -9.15 4.96
CA ILE A 181 7.47 -7.94 5.42
C ILE A 181 8.13 -7.37 6.68
N THR A 182 8.57 -8.20 7.63
CA THR A 182 9.31 -7.72 8.80
C THR A 182 10.60 -7.01 8.39
N SER A 183 11.36 -7.59 7.46
CA SER A 183 12.57 -7.00 6.90
C SER A 183 12.27 -5.64 6.22
N GLY A 184 11.18 -5.56 5.46
CA GLY A 184 10.73 -4.30 4.86
C GLY A 184 10.39 -3.23 5.90
N ILE A 185 9.69 -3.59 6.98
CA ILE A 185 9.36 -2.67 8.08
C ILE A 185 10.62 -2.20 8.79
N GLU A 186 11.53 -3.12 9.13
CA GLU A 186 12.81 -2.80 9.77
C GLU A 186 13.62 -1.80 8.94
N TYR A 187 13.74 -2.05 7.63
CA TYR A 187 14.43 -1.15 6.71
C TYR A 187 13.81 0.25 6.70
N MET A 188 12.49 0.36 6.56
CA MET A 188 11.79 1.66 6.59
C MET A 188 12.05 2.40 7.90
N HIS A 189 11.94 1.71 9.03
CA HIS A 189 12.12 2.31 10.35
C HIS A 189 13.56 2.82 10.54
N ALA A 190 14.56 2.08 10.04
CA ALA A 190 15.95 2.52 10.03
C ALA A 190 16.17 3.81 9.20
N GLN A 191 15.36 4.01 8.15
CA GLN A 191 15.36 5.23 7.33
C GLN A 191 14.50 6.37 7.89
N ASN A 192 13.97 6.22 9.11
CA ASN A 192 12.98 7.10 9.75
C ASN A 192 11.70 7.27 8.93
N VAL A 193 11.26 6.22 8.23
CA VAL A 193 9.98 6.18 7.51
C VAL A 193 8.99 5.34 8.33
N THR A 194 7.76 5.83 8.49
CA THR A 194 6.64 5.09 9.09
C THR A 194 5.55 4.91 8.04
N HIS A 195 5.05 3.68 7.86
CA HIS A 195 4.14 3.33 6.78
C HIS A 195 2.70 3.83 7.02
N LEU A 196 2.19 3.63 8.23
CA LEU A 196 0.87 4.05 8.75
C LEU A 196 -0.38 3.33 8.20
N ASP A 197 -0.27 2.54 7.12
CA ASP A 197 -1.39 1.72 6.58
C ASP A 197 -1.02 0.27 6.24
N ILE A 198 -0.24 -0.42 7.09
CA ILE A 198 0.07 -1.84 6.86
C ILE A 198 -1.20 -2.68 7.00
N LYS A 199 -1.48 -3.51 6.00
CA LYS A 199 -2.64 -4.42 5.92
C LYS A 199 -2.45 -5.43 4.78
N PRO A 200 -3.23 -6.51 4.69
CA PRO A 200 -3.10 -7.50 3.62
C PRO A 200 -3.20 -6.93 2.20
N GLN A 201 -4.00 -5.88 1.99
CA GLN A 201 -4.14 -5.23 0.68
C GLN A 201 -2.85 -4.52 0.22
N ASN A 202 -1.98 -4.15 1.17
CA ASN A 202 -0.75 -3.39 0.92
C ASN A 202 0.50 -4.30 1.01
N ILE A 203 0.29 -5.61 0.94
CA ILE A 203 1.34 -6.64 0.87
C ILE A 203 1.16 -7.37 -0.46
N LEU A 204 2.08 -7.19 -1.40
CA LEU A 204 2.05 -7.88 -2.70
C LEU A 204 2.89 -9.15 -2.65
N LEU A 205 2.42 -10.21 -3.30
CA LEU A 205 3.10 -11.50 -3.37
C LEU A 205 3.68 -11.71 -4.76
N GLN A 206 5.00 -11.87 -4.83
CA GLN A 206 5.73 -12.13 -6.06
C GLN A 206 5.71 -13.61 -6.45
N GLU A 207 5.80 -13.86 -7.76
CA GLU A 207 6.25 -15.16 -8.27
C GLU A 207 7.55 -15.60 -7.58
N GLY A 208 7.61 -16.86 -7.11
CA GLY A 208 8.68 -17.36 -6.24
C GLY A 208 8.45 -17.16 -4.72
N GLY A 209 7.32 -16.56 -4.34
CA GLY A 209 6.86 -16.48 -2.96
C GLY A 209 7.48 -15.38 -2.12
N ARG A 210 8.08 -14.35 -2.75
CA ARG A 210 8.54 -13.15 -2.03
C ARG A 210 7.37 -12.24 -1.70
N ALA A 211 7.44 -11.51 -0.59
CA ALA A 211 6.45 -10.49 -0.25
C ALA A 211 7.06 -9.09 -0.20
N VAL A 212 6.31 -8.09 -0.64
CA VAL A 212 6.75 -6.69 -0.61
C VAL A 212 5.64 -5.79 -0.06
N LEU A 213 6.03 -4.76 0.68
CA LEU A 213 5.11 -3.69 1.09
C LEU A 213 4.91 -2.70 -0.05
N CYS A 214 3.67 -2.26 -0.25
CA CYS A 214 3.30 -1.23 -1.20
C CYS A 214 2.38 -0.18 -0.57
N ASP A 215 2.04 0.86 -1.34
CA ASP A 215 1.07 1.90 -0.95
C ASP A 215 1.45 2.69 0.32
N PHE A 216 2.44 3.58 0.15
CA PHE A 216 2.94 4.48 1.19
C PHE A 216 2.20 5.83 1.18
N ASP A 217 0.99 5.91 0.62
CA ASP A 217 0.29 7.16 0.29
C ASP A 217 0.10 8.09 1.50
N ILE A 218 0.17 7.53 2.71
CA ILE A 218 0.03 8.25 3.98
C ILE A 218 1.26 8.14 4.87
N SER A 219 2.35 7.57 4.37
CA SER A 219 3.58 7.39 5.12
C SER A 219 4.22 8.72 5.46
N VAL A 220 5.03 8.73 6.50
CA VAL A 220 5.69 9.95 6.97
C VAL A 220 7.17 9.71 7.24
N ARG A 221 7.95 10.78 7.10
CA ARG A 221 9.36 10.79 7.47
C ARG A 221 9.59 11.55 8.77
N GLY A 222 10.32 10.93 9.68
CA GLY A 222 10.72 11.51 10.96
C GLY A 222 10.62 10.52 12.11
N ALA A 223 11.47 10.71 13.12
CA ALA A 223 11.55 9.81 14.27
C ALA A 223 10.44 10.02 15.32
N LYS A 224 9.65 11.11 15.21
CA LYS A 224 8.64 11.48 16.21
C LYS A 224 7.25 11.01 15.78
N PRO A 225 6.41 10.52 16.70
CA PRO A 225 5.01 10.22 16.42
C PRO A 225 4.26 11.43 15.85
N VAL A 226 3.46 11.20 14.82
CA VAL A 226 2.72 12.24 14.09
C VAL A 226 1.21 12.14 14.35
N PRO A 227 0.48 13.26 14.35
CA PRO A 227 -0.97 13.23 14.23
C PRO A 227 -1.36 12.69 12.85
N CYS A 228 -2.20 11.66 12.78
CA CYS A 228 -2.60 11.08 11.50
C CYS A 228 -3.99 10.44 11.62
N ASN A 229 -5.02 11.08 11.08
CA ASN A 229 -6.40 10.55 11.07
C ASN A 229 -6.69 9.63 9.87
N ALA A 230 -5.66 9.27 9.10
CA ALA A 230 -5.77 8.42 7.92
C ALA A 230 -5.48 6.95 8.27
N GLY A 231 -5.58 6.06 7.28
CA GLY A 231 -5.34 4.62 7.45
C GLY A 231 -6.62 3.83 7.73
N THR A 232 -6.50 2.51 7.60
CA THR A 232 -7.66 1.62 7.63
C THR A 232 -8.09 1.35 9.08
N PRO A 233 -9.32 1.73 9.50
CA PRO A 233 -9.76 1.69 10.90
C PRO A 233 -9.40 0.41 11.66
N TRP A 234 -9.61 -0.76 11.05
CA TRP A 234 -9.39 -2.07 11.68
C TRP A 234 -7.92 -2.40 11.98
N TYR A 235 -6.98 -1.67 11.40
CA TYR A 235 -5.55 -1.87 11.56
C TYR A 235 -4.91 -0.77 12.42
N VAL A 236 -5.70 0.21 12.85
CA VAL A 236 -5.23 1.33 13.65
C VAL A 236 -4.79 0.85 15.05
N PRO A 237 -3.60 1.25 15.53
CA PRO A 237 -3.13 0.85 16.85
C PRO A 237 -3.82 1.65 17.97
N PRO A 238 -3.91 1.11 19.20
CA PRO A 238 -4.67 1.71 20.29
C PRO A 238 -4.19 3.11 20.66
N GLU A 239 -2.88 3.39 20.63
CA GLU A 239 -2.33 4.71 20.93
C GLU A 239 -2.88 5.81 20.01
N HIS A 240 -3.26 5.48 18.77
CA HIS A 240 -3.88 6.46 17.88
C HIS A 240 -5.28 6.87 18.38
N ILE A 241 -6.05 5.95 18.94
CA ILE A 241 -7.41 6.24 19.42
C ILE A 241 -7.37 7.11 20.68
N PHE A 242 -6.36 6.91 21.53
CA PHE A 242 -6.23 7.66 22.79
C PHE A 242 -5.46 8.98 22.62
N ASP A 243 -4.36 8.98 21.88
CA ASP A 243 -3.43 10.12 21.78
C ASP A 243 -3.52 10.86 20.43
N GLY A 244 -4.26 10.31 19.46
CA GLY A 244 -4.36 10.86 18.09
C GLY A 244 -3.05 10.76 17.30
N ARG A 245 -2.02 10.11 17.85
CA ARG A 245 -0.66 10.07 17.33
C ARG A 245 -0.14 8.65 17.28
N ARG A 246 0.70 8.38 16.28
CA ARG A 246 1.42 7.10 16.16
C ARG A 246 2.74 7.31 15.41
N GLY A 247 3.71 6.46 15.72
CA GLY A 247 5.05 6.44 15.11
C GLY A 247 5.36 5.04 14.58
N ARG A 248 6.65 4.73 14.40
CA ARG A 248 7.14 3.44 13.88
C ARG A 248 6.58 2.22 14.61
N GLU A 249 6.42 2.29 15.93
CA GLU A 249 5.86 1.19 16.73
C GLU A 249 4.41 0.89 16.31
N GLY A 250 3.71 1.89 15.77
CA GLY A 250 2.37 1.81 15.22
C GLY A 250 2.27 1.03 13.90
N ASP A 251 3.37 0.70 13.23
CA ASP A 251 3.39 -0.19 12.06
C ASP A 251 3.47 -1.68 12.46
N VAL A 252 3.99 -1.99 13.65
CA VAL A 252 4.12 -3.38 14.11
C VAL A 252 2.76 -3.96 14.55
N TRP A 253 1.91 -3.13 15.16
CA TRP A 253 0.55 -3.52 15.53
C TRP A 253 -0.31 -4.01 14.36
N PRO A 254 -0.52 -3.22 13.28
CA PRO A 254 -1.32 -3.64 12.14
C PRO A 254 -0.78 -4.89 11.46
N PHE A 255 0.54 -5.05 11.46
CA PHE A 255 1.17 -6.27 10.96
C PHE A 255 0.85 -7.48 11.84
N GLY A 256 0.86 -7.33 13.17
CA GLY A 256 0.43 -8.38 14.10
C GLY A 256 -1.04 -8.76 13.93
N GLY A 257 -1.90 -7.77 13.68
CA GLY A 257 -3.30 -8.01 13.33
C GLY A 257 -3.45 -8.78 12.01
N THR A 258 -2.61 -8.49 11.02
CA THR A 258 -2.56 -9.22 9.74
C THR A 258 -2.17 -10.68 9.94
N MET A 259 -1.13 -10.95 10.74
CA MET A 259 -0.72 -12.31 11.10
C MET A 259 -1.80 -13.05 11.91
N LEU A 260 -2.48 -12.36 12.83
CA LEU A 260 -3.54 -12.96 13.63
C LEU A 260 -4.72 -13.41 12.77
N ILE A 261 -5.22 -12.53 11.90
CA ILE A 261 -6.37 -12.79 11.04
C ILE A 261 -6.10 -13.94 10.06
N ALA A 262 -4.84 -14.12 9.65
CA ALA A 262 -4.44 -15.25 8.81
C ALA A 262 -4.67 -16.62 9.49
N GLU A 263 -4.63 -16.67 10.83
CA GLU A 263 -4.62 -17.91 11.61
C GLU A 263 -5.91 -18.16 12.40
N VAL A 264 -6.66 -17.10 12.75
CA VAL A 264 -7.87 -17.23 13.57
C VAL A 264 -9.04 -16.43 13.02
N THR A 265 -10.24 -16.98 13.17
CA THR A 265 -11.48 -16.26 12.85
C THR A 265 -11.80 -15.23 13.94
N LEU A 266 -11.96 -13.97 13.55
CA LEU A 266 -12.43 -12.90 14.44
C LEU A 266 -13.94 -12.67 14.27
N HIS A 267 -14.63 -12.35 15.37
CA HIS A 267 -16.07 -12.14 15.33
C HIS A 267 -16.46 -10.85 14.58
N LYS A 268 -17.19 -11.01 13.47
CA LYS A 268 -17.63 -9.93 12.57
C LYS A 268 -18.44 -8.84 13.28
N GLU A 269 -19.18 -9.17 14.34
CA GLU A 269 -19.98 -8.21 15.13
C GLU A 269 -19.12 -7.16 15.85
N ALA A 270 -17.86 -7.49 16.17
CA ALA A 270 -16.92 -6.56 16.78
C ALA A 270 -16.52 -5.42 15.81
N HIS A 271 -16.70 -5.61 14.50
CA HIS A 271 -16.40 -4.61 13.47
C HIS A 271 -17.35 -3.40 13.54
N GLY A 272 -18.45 -3.43 14.29
CA GLY A 272 -19.34 -2.27 14.38
C GLY A 272 -18.74 -1.08 15.14
N LYS A 273 -17.76 -1.32 16.02
CA LYS A 273 -17.16 -0.30 16.89
C LYS A 273 -15.66 -0.56 17.11
N MET A 274 -14.83 0.43 16.81
CA MET A 274 -13.35 0.36 16.91
C MET A 274 -12.85 -0.23 18.25
N LEU A 275 -13.41 0.22 19.38
CA LEU A 275 -13.01 -0.29 20.70
C LEU A 275 -13.40 -1.75 20.93
N ASN A 276 -14.53 -2.21 20.39
CA ASN A 276 -14.93 -3.60 20.48
C ASN A 276 -14.02 -4.47 19.61
N TRP A 277 -13.68 -3.99 18.41
CA TRP A 277 -12.70 -4.64 17.54
C TRP A 277 -11.34 -4.82 18.21
N LEU A 278 -10.80 -3.77 18.84
CA LEU A 278 -9.53 -3.87 19.56
C LEU A 278 -9.57 -4.88 20.70
N ARG A 279 -10.68 -4.95 21.45
CA ARG A 279 -10.85 -5.97 22.50
C ARG A 279 -10.87 -7.37 21.92
N GLU A 280 -11.53 -7.57 20.77
CA GLU A 280 -11.59 -8.87 20.12
C GLU A 280 -10.22 -9.31 19.58
N VAL A 281 -9.50 -8.41 18.90
CA VAL A 281 -8.12 -8.64 18.45
C VAL A 281 -7.24 -9.04 19.64
N ARG A 282 -7.37 -8.33 20.77
CA ARG A 282 -6.60 -8.65 21.97
C ARG A 282 -6.99 -9.99 22.58
N ARG A 283 -8.28 -10.27 22.71
CA ARG A 283 -8.81 -11.55 23.21
C ARG A 283 -8.28 -12.72 22.38
N ALA A 284 -8.35 -12.59 21.06
CA ALA A 284 -7.87 -13.59 20.13
C ALA A 284 -6.35 -13.78 20.22
N ALA A 285 -5.57 -12.69 20.34
CA ALA A 285 -4.12 -12.77 20.55
C ALA A 285 -3.77 -13.48 21.86
N ASP A 286 -4.46 -13.15 22.96
CA ASP A 286 -4.24 -13.77 24.28
C ASP A 286 -4.66 -15.26 24.31
N ALA A 287 -5.62 -15.65 23.47
CA ALA A 287 -6.05 -17.04 23.27
C ALA A 287 -5.21 -17.80 22.22
N ALA A 288 -4.45 -17.09 21.38
CA ALA A 288 -3.69 -17.69 20.29
C ALA A 288 -2.65 -18.70 20.81
N PRO A 289 -2.46 -19.86 20.15
CA PRO A 289 -1.53 -20.88 20.61
C PRO A 289 -0.08 -20.37 20.73
N LYS A 290 0.76 -21.08 21.50
CA LYS A 290 2.12 -20.61 21.87
C LYS A 290 3.03 -20.30 20.67
N ASN A 291 2.79 -20.93 19.52
CA ASN A 291 3.48 -20.64 18.26
C ASN A 291 3.17 -19.24 17.69
N LEU A 292 2.12 -18.58 18.17
CA LEU A 292 1.77 -17.19 17.88
C LEU A 292 2.17 -16.23 19.02
N SER A 293 3.14 -16.60 19.86
CA SER A 293 3.68 -15.75 20.93
C SER A 293 4.18 -14.40 20.41
N LEU A 294 4.74 -14.36 19.19
CA LEU A 294 5.18 -13.13 18.55
C LEU A 294 4.02 -12.18 18.28
N VAL A 295 2.88 -12.69 17.81
CA VAL A 295 1.67 -11.88 17.55
C VAL A 295 1.22 -11.17 18.83
N ARG A 296 1.33 -11.81 20.00
CA ARG A 296 1.03 -11.16 21.30
C ARG A 296 1.96 -9.98 21.59
N SER A 297 3.25 -10.12 21.29
CA SER A 297 4.24 -9.05 21.51
C SER A 297 4.08 -7.88 20.52
N MET A 298 3.55 -8.15 19.33
CA MET A 298 3.19 -7.14 18.32
C MET A 298 1.90 -6.40 18.70
N LEU A 299 0.95 -7.11 19.32
CA LEU A 299 -0.33 -6.58 19.79
C LEU A 299 -0.29 -6.09 21.25
N GLU A 300 0.87 -5.59 21.68
CA GLU A 300 1.05 -4.89 22.96
C GLU A 300 0.53 -3.44 22.87
N PRO A 301 -0.47 -3.03 23.68
CA PRO A 301 -1.11 -1.73 23.60
C PRO A 301 -0.17 -0.57 23.91
N ASN A 302 0.81 -0.78 24.80
CA ASN A 302 1.80 0.24 25.07
C ASN A 302 2.87 0.20 23.96
N PRO A 303 2.96 1.21 23.07
CA PRO A 303 3.92 1.18 21.96
C PRO A 303 5.37 1.07 22.44
N ARG A 304 5.70 1.53 23.66
CA ARG A 304 7.06 1.44 24.22
C ARG A 304 7.44 0.03 24.69
N LYS A 305 6.45 -0.83 24.94
CA LYS A 305 6.64 -2.23 25.33
C LYS A 305 6.47 -3.19 24.15
N ARG A 306 5.89 -2.71 23.05
CA ARG A 306 5.68 -3.46 21.82
C ARG A 306 7.01 -3.85 21.21
N ILE A 307 7.09 -5.08 20.70
CA ILE A 307 8.27 -5.55 19.98
C ILE A 307 8.56 -4.63 18.80
N THR A 308 9.83 -4.35 18.57
CA THR A 308 10.26 -3.57 17.38
C THR A 308 10.41 -4.49 16.16
N ALA A 309 10.39 -3.92 14.96
CA ALA A 309 10.62 -4.69 13.73
C ALA A 309 11.98 -5.41 13.75
N ALA A 310 13.04 -4.75 14.23
CA ALA A 310 14.37 -5.36 14.37
C ALA A 310 14.38 -6.56 15.33
N GLN A 311 13.70 -6.46 16.47
CA GLN A 311 13.55 -7.58 17.40
C GLN A 311 12.73 -8.71 16.77
N LEU A 312 11.68 -8.38 16.03
CA LEU A 312 10.84 -9.36 15.34
C LEU A 312 11.63 -10.13 14.26
N THR A 313 12.53 -9.46 13.52
CA THR A 313 13.43 -10.10 12.56
C THR A 313 14.27 -11.19 13.22
N ILE A 314 14.85 -10.90 14.40
CA ILE A 314 15.67 -11.85 15.15
C ILE A 314 14.85 -13.07 15.60
N GLU A 315 13.68 -12.83 16.16
CA GLU A 315 12.79 -13.90 16.65
C GLU A 315 12.28 -14.81 15.53
N LEU A 316 11.87 -14.24 14.40
CA LEU A 316 11.42 -15.02 13.23
C LEU A 316 12.56 -15.85 12.62
N ALA A 317 13.81 -15.34 12.66
CA ALA A 317 14.98 -16.11 12.22
C ALA A 317 15.26 -17.30 13.16
N ALA A 318 15.11 -17.10 14.48
CA ALA A 318 15.34 -18.15 15.47
C ALA A 318 14.37 -19.34 15.32
N GLN A 319 13.10 -19.07 15.01
CA GLN A 319 12.07 -20.11 14.81
C GLN A 319 12.38 -21.08 13.65
N VAL A 320 13.08 -20.62 12.61
CA VAL A 320 13.47 -21.47 11.47
C VAL A 320 14.64 -22.38 11.85
N SER A 321 15.63 -21.84 12.56
CA SER A 321 16.83 -22.61 12.98
C SER A 321 16.49 -23.83 13.85
N TRP A 322 15.42 -23.75 14.65
CA TRP A 322 14.94 -24.84 15.50
C TRP A 322 14.17 -25.93 14.73
N LYS A 323 13.40 -25.57 13.69
CA LYS A 323 12.71 -26.55 12.84
C LYS A 323 13.70 -27.29 11.91
N SER A 324 14.72 -26.61 11.41
CA SER A 324 15.76 -27.19 10.54
C SER A 324 16.72 -28.15 11.26
N SER A 325 16.85 -28.03 12.59
CA SER A 325 17.68 -28.92 13.41
C SER A 325 16.94 -30.16 13.92
N GLY A 326 15.63 -30.28 13.63
CA GLY A 326 14.76 -31.36 14.14
C GLY A 326 14.55 -32.56 13.21
N SER A 327 14.46 -32.42 11.88
CA SER A 327 14.13 -33.57 11.01
C SER A 327 14.23 -33.34 9.49
N GLU A 328 15.03 -32.41 8.97
CA GLU A 328 15.03 -32.09 7.53
C GLU A 328 16.41 -32.01 6.86
N LEU A 329 17.47 -32.54 7.49
CA LEU A 329 18.81 -32.60 6.89
C LEU A 329 19.07 -33.85 6.04
N VAL A 330 18.13 -34.81 5.96
CA VAL A 330 18.31 -36.06 5.20
C VAL A 330 17.45 -36.11 3.92
N ALA A 331 16.42 -35.27 3.77
CA ALA A 331 15.44 -35.43 2.68
C ALA A 331 15.68 -34.58 1.42
N ASN A 332 16.42 -33.47 1.49
CA ASN A 332 16.45 -32.48 0.40
C ASN A 332 17.66 -32.53 -0.56
N LEU A 333 18.49 -33.59 -0.51
CA LEU A 333 19.54 -33.82 -1.53
C LEU A 333 19.15 -34.84 -2.61
N ALA A 334 17.92 -35.37 -2.59
CA ALA A 334 17.47 -36.41 -3.54
C ALA A 334 16.50 -35.94 -4.64
N LEU A 335 16.12 -34.64 -4.70
CA LEU A 335 15.09 -34.15 -5.62
C LEU A 335 15.53 -33.04 -6.59
N LEU A 336 16.83 -32.93 -6.89
CA LEU A 336 17.33 -32.12 -8.00
C LEU A 336 18.14 -32.97 -8.99
N ASN A 337 17.49 -33.96 -9.59
CA ASN A 337 17.88 -34.52 -10.87
C ASN A 337 16.61 -34.95 -11.63
N ILE A 338 16.04 -34.01 -12.37
CA ILE A 338 15.46 -34.08 -13.73
C ILE A 338 14.91 -32.69 -14.06
#